data_AF-A0A6P0U2T5-F1
#
_entry.id   AF-A0A6P0U2T5-F1
#
_cell.length_a   1.000
_cell.length_b   1.000
_cell.length_c   1.000
_cell.angle_alpha   90.00
_cell.angle_beta   90.00
_cell.angle_gamma   90.00
#
_symmetry.space_group_name_H-M   'P 1'
#
loop_
_entity.id
_entity.type
_entity.pdbx_description
1 polymer ?
#
loop_
_entity_poly.entity_id
_entity_poly.type
_entity_poly.pdbx_seq_one_letter_code
_entity_poly.pdbx_strand_id
1 'polypeptide(L)' 'MSFVGRREYKCQLYDSKLIIVDRWFPSSKTCSRCGTVKESLSLSERVFRCEHCNFSCER' A
#
# COMPACT_ATOMS: atom_id res chain seq x y z
N MET A 1 8.03 -9.17 -22.08
CA MET A 1 6.80 -9.42 -21.28
C MET A 1 6.87 -8.59 -20.01
N SER A 2 6.05 -7.54 -19.91
CA SER A 2 6.00 -6.64 -18.75
C SER A 2 5.20 -7.28 -17.60
N PHE A 3 5.59 -6.99 -16.35
CA PHE A 3 4.98 -7.55 -15.13
C PHE A 3 3.48 -7.22 -15.01
N VAL A 4 3.05 -6.09 -15.58
CA VAL A 4 1.66 -5.62 -15.61
C VAL A 4 0.79 -6.50 -16.52
N GLY A 5 1.26 -6.83 -17.73
CA GLY A 5 0.52 -7.63 -18.71
C GLY A 5 0.13 -9.03 -18.21
N ARG A 6 0.96 -9.64 -17.36
CA ARG A 6 0.62 -10.93 -16.73
C ARG A 6 -0.48 -10.79 -15.67
N ARG A 7 -0.60 -9.66 -14.98
CA ARG A 7 -1.67 -9.40 -14.00
C ARG A 7 -2.99 -9.03 -14.66
N GLU A 8 -2.95 -8.28 -15.76
CA GLU A 8 -4.13 -7.88 -16.53
C GLU A 8 -4.91 -9.10 -17.08
N TYR A 9 -4.20 -10.02 -17.74
CA TYR A 9 -4.80 -11.26 -18.25
C TYR A 9 -5.47 -12.09 -17.14
N LYS A 10 -4.83 -12.18 -15.96
CA LYS A 10 -5.40 -12.90 -14.82
C LYS A 10 -6.61 -12.16 -14.23
N CYS A 11 -6.54 -10.85 -14.08
CA CYS A 11 -7.66 -10.06 -13.58
C CYS A 11 -8.91 -10.18 -14.46
N GLN A 12 -8.75 -10.21 -15.79
CA GLN A 12 -9.87 -10.46 -16.72
C GLN A 12 -10.49 -11.85 -16.56
N LEU A 13 -9.70 -12.88 -16.25
CA LEU A 13 -10.22 -14.23 -16.02
C LEU A 13 -11.08 -14.36 -14.76
N TYR A 14 -10.82 -13.54 -13.73
CA TYR A 14 -11.47 -13.63 -12.42
C TYR A 14 -12.40 -12.44 -12.12
N ASP A 15 -12.80 -11.66 -13.14
CA ASP A 15 -13.58 -10.42 -13.01
C ASP A 15 -13.06 -9.49 -11.89
N SER A 16 -11.73 -9.45 -11.74
CA SER A 16 -11.06 -8.77 -10.63
C SER A 16 -10.51 -7.43 -11.09
N LYS A 17 -10.74 -6.37 -10.32
CA LYS A 17 -10.25 -5.02 -10.65
C LYS A 17 -8.75 -4.91 -10.39
N LEU A 18 -7.97 -4.56 -11.42
CA LEU A 18 -6.56 -4.18 -11.29
C LEU A 18 -6.46 -2.66 -11.14
N ILE A 19 -5.97 -2.19 -10.00
CA ILE A 19 -5.68 -0.77 -9.77
C ILE A 19 -4.16 -0.59 -9.81
N ILE A 20 -3.67 0.18 -10.77
CA ILE A 20 -2.25 0.52 -10.89
C ILE A 20 -2.03 1.83 -10.12
N VAL A 21 -1.18 1.79 -9.10
CA VAL A 21 -0.76 2.96 -8.34
C VAL A 21 0.63 3.41 -8.76
N ASP A 22 0.90 4.71 -8.63
CA ASP A 22 2.19 5.31 -8.99
C ASP A 22 3.35 4.73 -8.17
N ARG A 23 4.57 4.77 -8.73
CA ARG A 23 5.79 4.27 -8.07
C ARG A 23 6.07 4.98 -6.73
N TRP A 24 5.72 6.25 -6.61
CA TRP A 24 5.96 7.06 -5.42
C TRP A 24 4.75 7.09 -4.48
N PHE A 25 3.77 6.23 -4.72
CA PHE A 25 2.61 6.13 -3.84
C PHE A 25 3.08 5.76 -2.42
N PRO A 26 2.80 6.59 -1.40
CA PRO A 26 3.34 6.41 -0.06
C PRO A 26 2.61 5.31 0.73
N SER A 27 2.36 4.14 0.13
CA SER A 27 1.60 3.04 0.73
C SER A 27 2.11 2.63 2.10
N SER A 28 3.42 2.68 2.29
CA SER A 28 4.07 2.27 3.54
C SER A 28 4.08 3.34 4.63
N LYS A 29 3.70 4.57 4.28
CA LYS A 29 3.58 5.71 5.20
C LYS A 29 2.12 6.12 5.43
N THR A 30 1.20 5.66 4.58
CA THR A 30 -0.23 5.90 4.70
C THR A 30 -0.87 4.90 5.65
N CYS A 31 -1.57 5.39 6.67
CA CYS A 31 -2.35 4.54 7.54
C CYS A 31 -3.52 3.89 6.79
N SER A 32 -3.59 2.56 6.77
CA SER A 32 -4.69 1.81 6.14
C SER A 32 -6.06 2.05 6.77
N ARG A 33 -6.12 2.60 8.00
CA ARG A 33 -7.37 2.85 8.73
C ARG A 33 -7.90 4.27 8.54
N CYS A 34 -7.05 5.28 8.58
CA CYS A 34 -7.49 6.69 8.52
C CYS A 34 -6.95 7.47 7.32
N GLY A 35 -6.08 6.88 6.50
CA GLY A 35 -5.48 7.55 5.35
C GLY A 35 -4.43 8.62 5.69
N THR A 36 -4.11 8.83 6.97
CA THR A 36 -3.07 9.78 7.37
C THR A 36 -1.72 9.32 6.85
N VAL A 37 -1.02 10.20 6.15
CA VAL A 37 0.35 9.97 5.67
C VAL A 37 1.31 10.48 6.75
N LYS A 38 2.14 9.59 7.30
CA LYS A 38 3.25 10.02 8.17
C LYS A 38 4.38 10.60 7.33
N GLU A 39 4.84 11.79 7.65
CA GLU A 39 5.98 12.42 6.97
C GLU A 39 7.29 11.68 7.31
N SER A 40 7.50 11.41 8.59
CA SER A 40 8.63 10.65 9.14
C SER A 40 8.21 9.24 9.55
N LEU A 41 8.78 8.25 8.89
CA LEU A 41 8.77 6.85 9.34
C LEU A 41 10.21 6.39 9.38
N SER A 42 10.71 5.98 10.55
CA SER A 42 12.08 5.49 10.64
C SER A 42 12.18 4.12 9.96
N LEU A 43 13.24 3.91 9.17
CA LEU A 43 13.46 2.64 8.46
C LEU A 43 13.61 1.44 9.43
N SER A 44 13.95 1.72 10.70
CA SER A 44 14.10 0.72 11.76
C SER A 44 12.79 0.34 12.46
N GLU A 45 11.70 1.08 12.23
CA GLU A 45 10.41 0.77 12.84
C GLU A 45 9.72 -0.34 12.03
N ARG A 46 9.73 -1.57 12.58
CA ARG A 46 9.01 -2.73 12.01
C ARG A 46 7.49 -2.65 12.17
N VAL A 47 7.02 -1.83 13.12
CA VAL A 47 5.60 -1.66 13.43
C VAL A 47 5.21 -0.22 13.12
N PHE A 48 4.37 -0.05 12.11
CA PHE A 48 3.72 1.23 11.81
C PHE A 48 2.67 1.51 12.90
N ARG A 49 2.88 2.54 13.72
CA ARG A 49 1.87 3.02 14.69
C ARG A 49 1.33 4.38 14.25
N CYS A 50 0.04 4.44 13.92
CA CYS A 50 -0.63 5.69 13.60
C CYS A 50 -0.95 6.48 14.87
N GLU A 51 -0.57 7.76 14.92
CA GLU A 51 -0.83 8.63 16.07
C GLU A 51 -2.24 9.23 16.06
N HIS A 52 -2.90 9.25 14.89
CA HIS A 52 -4.27 9.77 14.77
C HIS A 52 -5.35 8.78 15.16
N CYS A 53 -5.14 7.48 14.92
CA CYS A 53 -6.15 6.44 15.14
C CYS A 53 -5.64 5.27 15.98
N ASN A 54 -4.44 5.40 16.56
CA ASN A 54 -3.76 4.37 17.35
C ASN A 54 -3.61 3.00 16.65
N PHE A 55 -3.70 2.98 15.31
CA PHE A 55 -3.63 1.76 14.53
C PHE A 55 -2.18 1.26 14.45
N SER A 56 -1.95 0.01 14.86
CA SER A 56 -0.67 -0.67 14.70
C SER A 56 -0.75 -1.72 13.59
N CYS A 57 0.16 -1.64 12.61
CA CYS A 57 0.35 -2.70 11.62
C CYS A 57 1.83 -3.08 11.56
N GLU A 58 2.11 -4.37 11.46
CA GLU A 58 3.43 -4.87 11.10
C GLU A 58 3.65 -4.65 9.59
N ARG A 59 4.84 -4.14 9.25
CA ARG A 59 5.21 -3.86 7.87
C ARG A 59 5.68 -5.10 7.13
#